data_AF-X1D203-F1
#
_entry.id   AF-X1D203-F1
#
_cell.length_a   1.000
_cell.length_b   1.000
_cell.length_c   1.000
_cell.angle_alpha   90.00
_cell.angle_beta   90.00
_cell.angle_gamma   90.00
#
_symmetry.space_group_name_H-M   'P 1'
#
loop_
_entity.id
_entity.type
_entity.pdbx_description
1 polymer ?
#
loop_
_entity_poly.entity_id
_entity_poly.type
_entity_poly.pdbx_seq_one_letter_code
_entity_poly.pdbx_strand_id
1 'polypeptide(L)'
;MDKARVDIVENNETLSGVTGRIMEKFDPIIRKEKPDWILMQGDTATTFASALIGFYYKIRIGHIEARLRAHNKYTNSLVNFTNA
;
A
#
# COMPACT_ATOMS: atom_id res chain seq x y z
N MET A 1 16.51 13.30 8.47
CA MET A 1 15.50 12.67 7.60
C MET A 1 14.25 13.51 7.67
N ASP A 2 13.97 14.30 6.64
CA ASP A 2 12.67 14.94 6.51
C ASP A 2 11.61 13.84 6.32
N LYS A 3 10.57 13.85 7.15
CA LYS A 3 9.48 12.87 7.08
C LYS A 3 8.45 13.37 6.07
N ALA A 4 8.35 12.72 4.90
CA ALA A 4 7.24 12.93 3.99
C ALA A 4 5.97 12.29 4.58
N ARG A 5 4.95 13.10 4.90
CA ARG A 5 3.65 12.65 5.38
C ARG A 5 2.59 12.89 4.31
N VAL A 6 1.73 11.89 4.08
CA VAL A 6 0.63 11.96 3.12
C VAL A 6 -0.65 11.51 3.80
N ASP A 7 -1.61 12.42 3.96
CA ASP A 7 -2.94 12.08 4.43
C ASP A 7 -3.82 11.70 3.23
N ILE A 8 -4.40 10.50 3.25
CA ILE A 8 -5.01 9.86 2.08
C ILE A 8 -6.54 9.71 2.23
N VAL A 9 -7.03 9.37 3.42
CA VAL A 9 -8.42 8.90 3.60
C VAL A 9 -9.36 10.05 3.91
N GLU A 10 -10.44 10.16 3.13
CA GLU A 10 -11.58 11.04 3.38
C GLU A 10 -12.88 10.24 3.65
N ASN A 11 -13.90 10.88 4.21
CA ASN A 11 -15.17 10.21 4.52
C ASN A 11 -15.89 9.73 3.25
N ASN A 12 -16.41 8.49 3.27
CA ASN A 12 -17.17 7.84 2.18
C ASN A 12 -16.41 7.57 0.86
N GLU A 13 -15.08 7.50 0.86
CA GLU A 13 -14.33 7.15 -0.36
C GLU A 13 -14.42 5.67 -0.74
N THR A 14 -14.45 5.40 -2.05
CA THR A 14 -14.30 4.04 -2.60
C THR A 14 -12.84 3.61 -2.55
N LEU A 15 -12.58 2.29 -2.51
CA LEU A 15 -11.21 1.76 -2.57
C LEU A 15 -10.45 2.19 -3.84
N SER A 16 -11.17 2.34 -4.97
CA SER A 16 -10.60 2.86 -6.21
C SER A 16 -10.19 4.33 -6.08
N GLY A 17 -11.03 5.16 -5.44
CA GLY A 17 -10.73 6.57 -5.16
C GLY A 17 -9.50 6.72 -4.27
N VAL A 18 -9.46 5.98 -3.16
CA VAL A 18 -8.29 5.91 -2.26
C VAL A 18 -7.03 5.53 -3.05
N THR A 19 -7.08 4.46 -3.85
CA THR A 19 -5.93 3.99 -4.64
C THR A 19 -5.43 5.06 -5.62
N GLY A 20 -6.34 5.71 -6.37
CA GLY A 20 -5.97 6.78 -7.31
C GLY A 20 -5.30 7.96 -6.62
N ARG A 21 -5.87 8.41 -5.50
CA ARG A 21 -5.32 9.53 -4.71
C ARG A 21 -3.92 9.24 -4.18
N ILE A 22 -3.65 7.99 -3.77
CA ILE A 22 -2.30 7.58 -3.36
C ILE A 22 -1.30 7.75 -4.50
N MET A 23 -1.66 7.28 -5.69
CA MET A 23 -0.81 7.40 -6.88
C MET A 23 -0.52 8.87 -7.22
N GLU A 24 -1.54 9.72 -7.20
CA GLU A 24 -1.38 11.16 -7.46
C GLU A 24 -0.48 11.86 -6.45
N LYS A 25 -0.65 11.56 -5.15
CA LYS A 25 0.14 12.20 -4.08
C LYS A 25 1.58 11.67 -4.00
N PHE A 26 1.84 10.42 -4.40
CA PHE A 26 3.18 9.83 -4.35
C PHE A 26 4.08 10.28 -5.51
N ASP A 27 3.53 10.60 -6.68
CA ASP A 27 4.29 11.03 -7.85
C ASP A 27 5.28 12.19 -7.56
N PRO A 28 4.83 13.34 -6.99
CA PRO A 28 5.75 14.44 -6.69
C PRO A 28 6.78 14.08 -5.62
N ILE A 29 6.43 13.20 -4.68
CA ILE A 29 7.35 12.76 -3.61
C ILE A 29 8.47 11.93 -4.20
N ILE A 30 8.17 10.96 -5.05
CA ILE A 30 9.19 10.10 -5.66
C ILE A 30 10.13 10.92 -6.55
N ARG A 31 9.59 11.86 -7.33
CA ARG A 31 10.41 12.73 -8.19
C ARG A 31 11.36 13.61 -7.39
N LYS A 32 10.90 14.09 -6.22
CA LYS A 32 11.69 14.94 -5.32
C LYS A 32 12.72 14.15 -4.52
N GLU A 33 12.28 13.10 -3.83
CA GLU A 33 13.09 12.36 -2.86
C GLU A 33 13.97 11.27 -3.50
N LYS A 34 13.60 10.81 -4.71
CA LYS A 34 14.33 9.77 -5.48
C LYS A 34 14.76 8.58 -4.61
N PRO A 35 13.82 7.91 -3.93
CA PRO A 35 14.19 6.86 -2.98
C PRO A 35 14.76 5.63 -3.70
N ASP A 36 15.79 5.02 -3.11
CA ASP A 36 16.32 3.73 -3.57
C ASP A 36 15.38 2.55 -3.24
N TRP A 37 14.57 2.71 -2.18
CA TRP A 37 13.69 1.69 -1.64
C TRP A 37 12.33 2.25 -1.23
N ILE A 38 11.29 1.46 -1.46
CA ILE A 38 9.96 1.63 -0.87
C ILE A 38 9.72 0.43 0.06
N LEU A 39 9.45 0.71 1.33
CA LEU A 39 9.07 -0.30 2.33
C LEU A 39 7.58 -0.17 2.64
N MET A 40 6.89 -1.31 2.64
CA MET A 40 5.44 -1.37 2.87
C MET A 40 5.09 -2.58 3.72
N GLN A 41 3.98 -2.50 4.46
CA GLN A 41 3.53 -3.53 5.41
C GLN A 41 2.06 -3.87 5.18
N GLY A 42 1.67 -5.09 5.51
CA GLY A 42 0.28 -5.55 5.47
C GLY A 42 -0.24 -5.74 4.05
N ASP A 43 -1.55 -5.65 3.87
CA ASP A 43 -2.28 -5.99 2.64
C ASP A 43 -3.36 -4.95 2.25
N THR A 44 -3.16 -3.70 2.68
CA THR A 44 -4.10 -2.59 2.42
C THR A 44 -3.99 -2.04 0.99
N ALA A 45 -4.98 -1.22 0.58
CA ALA A 45 -4.94 -0.49 -0.70
C ALA A 45 -3.68 0.38 -0.86
N THR A 46 -3.16 0.93 0.25
CA THR A 46 -1.92 1.70 0.26
C THR A 46 -0.70 0.85 -0.07
N THR A 47 -0.64 -0.38 0.45
CA THR A 47 0.43 -1.35 0.14
C THR A 47 0.40 -1.70 -1.34
N PHE A 48 -0.79 -1.98 -1.89
CA PHE A 48 -0.96 -2.27 -3.31
C PHE A 48 -0.53 -1.09 -4.20
N ALA A 49 -1.03 0.12 -3.93
CA ALA A 49 -0.69 1.31 -4.70
C ALA A 49 0.82 1.60 -4.64
N SER A 50 1.44 1.51 -3.46
CA SER A 50 2.88 1.73 -3.28
C SER A 50 3.72 0.73 -4.07
N ALA A 51 3.31 -0.54 -4.11
CA ALA A 51 3.96 -1.57 -4.91
C ALA A 51 3.89 -1.25 -6.42
N LEU A 52 2.72 -0.83 -6.90
CA LEU A 52 2.52 -0.48 -8.30
C LEU A 52 3.37 0.73 -8.71
N ILE A 53 3.43 1.74 -7.85
CA ILE A 53 4.25 2.93 -8.06
C ILE A 53 5.74 2.58 -8.08
N GLY A 54 6.21 1.78 -7.12
CA GLY A 54 7.60 1.30 -7.09
C GLY A 54 7.97 0.55 -8.37
N PHE A 55 7.04 -0.26 -8.89
CA PHE A 55 7.21 -0.93 -10.18
C PHE A 55 7.33 0.06 -11.35
N TYR A 56 6.45 1.06 -11.46
CA TYR A 56 6.50 2.06 -12.53
C TYR A 56 7.78 2.90 -12.52
N TYR A 57 8.25 3.27 -11.33
CA TYR A 57 9.46 4.08 -11.14
C TYR A 57 10.74 3.26 -11.08
N LYS A 58 10.68 1.92 -11.20
CA LYS A 58 11.81 0.99 -11.10
C LYS A 58 12.58 1.13 -9.77
N ILE A 59 11.85 1.36 -8.68
CA ILE A 59 12.39 1.46 -7.32
C ILE A 59 12.32 0.09 -6.66
N ARG A 60 13.30 -0.24 -5.79
CA ARG A 60 13.30 -1.52 -5.07
C ARG A 60 12.19 -1.54 -4.03
N ILE A 61 11.53 -2.69 -3.87
CA ILE A 61 10.37 -2.83 -2.99
C ILE A 61 10.67 -3.86 -1.90
N GLY A 62 10.42 -3.50 -0.65
CA GLY A 62 10.41 -4.42 0.50
C GLY A 62 9.00 -4.57 1.07
N HIS A 63 8.42 -5.77 0.98
CA HIS A 63 7.11 -6.08 1.56
C HIS A 63 7.26 -6.80 2.90
N ILE A 64 6.96 -6.09 3.98
CA ILE A 64 6.89 -6.60 5.34
C ILE A 64 5.54 -7.33 5.50
N GLU A 65 5.54 -8.48 6.18
CA GLU A 65 4.38 -9.40 6.28
C GLU A 65 3.96 -10.03 4.94
N ALA A 66 4.91 -10.19 4.02
CA ALA A 66 4.66 -10.94 2.80
C ALA A 66 4.16 -12.36 3.13
N ARG A 67 3.22 -12.85 2.30
CA ARG A 67 2.78 -14.27 2.20
C ARG A 67 1.59 -14.71 3.07
N LEU A 68 0.90 -13.84 3.80
CA LEU A 68 -0.37 -14.24 4.43
C LEU A 68 -1.42 -14.62 3.37
N ARG A 69 -2.13 -15.76 3.55
CA ARG A 69 -3.14 -16.26 2.60
C ARG A 69 -4.34 -16.82 3.36
N ALA A 70 -5.52 -16.28 3.08
CA ALA A 70 -6.79 -16.80 3.61
C ALA A 70 -7.44 -17.86 2.69
N HIS A 71 -6.95 -18.01 1.45
CA HIS A 71 -7.55 -18.87 0.41
C HIS A 71 -9.04 -18.57 0.08
N ASN A 72 -9.56 -17.42 0.51
CA ASN A 72 -10.90 -16.92 0.18
C ASN A 72 -10.83 -15.43 -0.17
N LYS A 73 -11.31 -15.06 -1.35
CA LYS A 73 -11.23 -13.69 -1.88
C LYS A 73 -12.31 -12.74 -1.35
N TYR A 74 -13.40 -13.29 -0.80
CA TYR A 74 -14.58 -12.52 -0.40
C TYR A 74 -14.74 -12.43 1.11
N THR A 75 -13.76 -12.93 1.86
CA THR A 75 -13.77 -12.92 3.32
C THR A 75 -12.92 -11.78 3.84
N ASN A 76 -13.51 -10.94 4.70
CA ASN A 76 -12.81 -9.86 5.41
C ASN A 76 -12.18 -10.31 6.74
N SER A 77 -12.28 -11.60 7.11
CA SER A 77 -11.53 -12.16 8.25
C SER A 77 -10.26 -12.86 7.79
N LEU A 78 -9.13 -12.34 8.26
CA LEU A 78 -7.90 -13.10 8.30
C LEU A 78 -8.02 -14.01 9.52
N VAL A 79 -8.23 -15.30 9.26
CA VAL A 79 -8.24 -16.38 10.25
C VAL A 79 -9.49 -16.44 11.15
N ASN A 80 -10.35 -17.44 10.93
CA ASN A 80 -11.30 -17.88 11.95
C ASN A 80 -10.55 -18.76 12.95
N PHE A 81 -10.18 -18.22 14.12
CA PHE A 81 -9.68 -19.02 15.26
C PHE A 81 -10.83 -19.67 16.03
N THR A 82 -11.85 -20.19 15.34
CA THR A 82 -12.90 -20.97 15.99
C THR A 82 -12.63 -22.46 15.80
N ASN A 83 -12.28 -23.08 16.94
CA ASN A 83 -12.09 -24.50 17.23
C ASN A 83 -10.69 -25.08 16.92
N ALA A 84 -9.74 -24.77 17.81
CA ALA A 84 -8.81 -25.76 18.33
C ALA A 84 -9.38 -26.34 19.63
#